data_AF-A0A6B2BWW2-F1
#
_entry.id   AF-A0A6B2BWW2-F1
#
_cell.length_a   1.000
_cell.length_b   1.000
_cell.length_c   1.000
_cell.angle_alpha   90.00
_cell.angle_beta   90.00
_cell.angle_gamma   90.00
#
_symmetry.space_group_name_H-M   'P 1'
#
loop_
_entity.id
_entity.type
_entity.pdbx_description
1 polymer ?
#
loop_
_entity_poly.entity_id
_entity_poly.type
_entity_poly.pdbx_seq_one_letter_code
_entity_poly.pdbx_strand_id
1 'polypeptide(L)'
;MKNFSSFFEGDILNYEDVEAALKSYEPDEIYHLAAQTHVLESFRNPAYTLQVNVLGTENLLRAVRSLNLNSKIFFASSVEIFGSPEKTPQNEQTPFNPLSPFAV
;
A
#
# COMPACT_ATOMS: atom_id res chain seq x y z
N MET A 1 6.59 28.57 12.85
CA MET A 1 6.48 27.14 12.46
C MET A 1 5.88 27.10 11.07
N LYS A 2 6.58 26.55 10.07
CA LYS A 2 5.97 26.31 8.75
C LYS A 2 5.02 25.13 8.90
N ASN A 3 3.73 25.34 8.66
CA ASN A 3 2.76 24.24 8.57
C ASN A 3 3.10 23.45 7.30
N PHE A 4 3.55 22.21 7.48
CA PHE A 4 4.05 21.34 6.41
C PHE A 4 2.97 20.48 5.74
N SER A 5 1.70 20.64 6.08
CA SER A 5 0.62 19.83 5.54
C SER A 5 -0.17 20.58 4.47
N SER A 6 0.19 20.38 3.20
CA SER A 6 -0.76 20.57 2.09
C SER A 6 -1.49 19.26 1.87
N PHE A 7 -2.81 19.31 1.69
CA PHE A 7 -3.63 18.14 1.42
C PHE A 7 -3.95 18.06 -0.07
N PHE A 8 -3.96 16.84 -0.59
CA PHE A 8 -4.47 16.49 -1.90
C PHE A 8 -5.57 15.46 -1.70
N GLU A 9 -6.76 15.74 -2.21
CA GLU A 9 -7.89 14.81 -2.17
C GLU A 9 -7.80 13.88 -3.39
N GLY A 10 -7.87 12.58 -3.16
CA GLY A 10 -7.76 11.57 -4.22
C GLY A 10 -7.94 10.15 -3.69
N ASP A 11 -8.19 9.21 -4.60
CA ASP A 11 -8.34 7.79 -4.29
C ASP A 11 -7.15 6.99 -4.87
N ILE A 12 -6.59 6.06 -4.09
CA ILE A 12 -5.50 5.19 -4.54
C ILE A 12 -5.93 4.26 -5.70
N LEU A 13 -7.23 3.97 -5.81
CA LEU A 13 -7.81 3.24 -6.94
C LEU A 13 -7.86 4.06 -8.23
N ASN A 14 -7.82 5.39 -8.13
CA ASN A 14 -7.79 6.28 -9.27
C ASN A 14 -6.34 6.66 -9.62
N TYR A 15 -5.85 6.11 -10.72
CA TYR A 15 -4.50 6.38 -11.20
C TYR A 15 -4.24 7.88 -11.46
N GLU A 16 -5.24 8.61 -11.98
CA GLU A 16 -5.08 10.02 -12.36
C GLU A 16 -4.91 10.90 -11.12
N ASP A 17 -5.60 10.59 -10.03
CA ASP A 17 -5.43 11.27 -8.75
C ASP A 17 -4.02 11.05 -8.19
N VAL A 18 -3.56 9.80 -8.22
CA VAL A 18 -2.22 9.42 -7.73
C VAL A 18 -1.13 10.09 -8.56
N GLU A 19 -1.23 10.04 -9.89
CA GLU A 19 -0.28 10.69 -10.80
C GLU A 19 -0.28 12.21 -10.62
N ALA A 20 -1.46 12.84 -10.50
CA ALA A 20 -1.58 14.27 -10.27
C ALA A 20 -0.96 14.71 -8.93
N ALA A 21 -1.16 13.94 -7.85
CA ALA A 21 -0.54 14.20 -6.56
C ALA A 21 0.99 14.11 -6.66
N LEU A 22 1.51 13.00 -7.18
CA LEU A 22 2.96 12.80 -7.30
C LEU A 22 3.63 13.85 -8.20
N LYS A 23 2.99 14.23 -9.30
CA LYS A 23 3.49 15.27 -10.19
C LYS A 23 3.48 16.66 -9.55
N SER A 24 2.54 16.93 -8.65
CA SER A 24 2.42 18.23 -7.98
C SER A 24 3.45 18.42 -6.87
N TYR A 25 3.82 17.32 -6.19
CA TYR A 25 4.69 17.37 -5.01
C TYR A 25 6.11 16.86 -5.24
N GLU A 26 6.35 16.06 -6.28
CA GLU A 26 7.65 15.46 -6.63
C GLU A 26 8.41 14.92 -5.39
N PRO A 27 7.81 14.02 -4.58
CA PRO A 27 8.35 13.67 -3.27
C PRO A 27 9.63 12.84 -3.35
N ASP A 28 10.60 13.11 -2.47
CA ASP A 28 11.79 12.25 -2.29
C ASP A 28 11.46 10.93 -1.59
N GLU A 29 10.43 10.90 -0.73
CA GLU A 29 9.98 9.74 0.03
C GLU A 29 8.46 9.62 -0.01
N ILE A 30 7.97 8.40 -0.21
CA ILE A 30 6.54 8.08 -0.25
C ILE A 30 6.26 7.01 0.80
N TYR A 31 5.34 7.28 1.71
CA TYR A 31 4.86 6.34 2.71
C TYR A 31 3.49 5.81 2.29
N HIS A 32 3.47 4.64 1.64
CA HIS A 32 2.23 4.02 1.15
C HIS A 32 1.52 3.31 2.31
N LEU A 33 0.62 4.04 2.95
CA LEU A 33 -0.18 3.59 4.11
C LEU A 33 -1.66 3.34 3.75
N ALA A 34 -2.07 3.65 2.51
CA ALA A 34 -3.44 3.51 2.06
C ALA A 34 -3.75 2.02 1.77
N ALA A 35 -4.71 1.47 2.51
CA ALA A 35 -5.14 0.09 2.39
C ALA A 35 -6.56 -0.09 2.97
N GLN A 36 -7.27 -1.13 2.53
CA GLN A 36 -8.32 -1.74 3.32
C GLN A 36 -7.63 -2.60 4.38
N THR A 37 -7.70 -2.20 5.66
CA THR A 37 -6.88 -2.79 6.74
C THR A 37 -7.62 -3.75 7.65
N HIS A 38 -8.94 -3.87 7.52
CA HIS A 38 -9.75 -4.67 8.43
C HIS A 38 -9.88 -6.12 7.94
N VAL A 39 -9.14 -7.03 8.57
CA VAL A 39 -9.05 -8.46 8.20
C VAL A 39 -10.43 -9.12 8.05
N LEU A 40 -11.36 -8.89 8.99
CA LEU A 40 -12.69 -9.51 8.91
C LEU A 40 -13.49 -9.02 7.69
N GLU A 41 -13.32 -7.77 7.31
CA GLU A 41 -14.02 -7.21 6.14
C GLU A 41 -13.47 -7.79 4.83
N SER A 42 -12.18 -8.16 4.80
CA SER A 42 -11.59 -8.81 3.62
C SER A 42 -12.25 -10.15 3.27
N PHE A 43 -12.85 -10.86 4.24
CA PHE A 43 -13.65 -12.06 3.96
C PHE A 43 -15.02 -11.73 3.36
N ARG A 44 -15.60 -10.58 3.72
CA ARG A 44 -16.91 -10.15 3.23
C ARG A 44 -16.80 -9.55 1.83
N ASN A 45 -15.74 -8.78 1.58
CA ASN A 45 -15.51 -8.13 0.29
C ASN A 45 -14.05 -8.31 -0.18
N PRO A 46 -13.63 -9.54 -0.50
CA PRO A 46 -12.24 -9.83 -0.89
C PRO A 46 -11.82 -9.12 -2.17
N ALA A 47 -12.74 -8.96 -3.12
CA ALA A 47 -12.46 -8.26 -4.38
C ALA A 47 -12.10 -6.79 -4.13
N TYR A 48 -12.83 -6.11 -3.25
CA TYR A 48 -12.50 -4.72 -2.89
C TYR A 48 -11.18 -4.61 -2.13
N THR A 49 -10.92 -5.51 -1.18
CA THR A 49 -9.62 -5.53 -0.48
C THR A 49 -8.45 -5.69 -1.45
N LEU A 50 -8.55 -6.62 -2.42
CA LEU A 50 -7.52 -6.80 -3.44
C LEU A 50 -7.41 -5.60 -4.37
N GLN A 51 -8.53 -4.98 -4.76
CA GLN A 51 -8.50 -3.75 -5.56
C GLN A 51 -7.69 -2.66 -4.83
N VAL A 52 -8.02 -2.37 -3.57
CA VAL A 52 -7.35 -1.30 -2.82
C VAL A 52 -5.89 -1.65 -2.56
N ASN A 53 -5.62 -2.83 -2.01
CA ASN A 53 -4.29 -3.18 -1.51
C ASN A 53 -3.32 -3.56 -2.63
N VAL A 54 -3.80 -4.21 -3.69
CA VAL A 54 -2.95 -4.65 -4.82
C VAL A 54 -3.01 -3.65 -5.96
N LEU A 55 -4.19 -3.35 -6.52
CA LEU A 55 -4.29 -2.43 -7.66
C LEU A 55 -3.95 -0.99 -7.25
N GLY A 56 -4.32 -0.55 -6.06
CA GLY A 56 -3.91 0.76 -5.54
C GLY A 56 -2.39 0.88 -5.41
N THR A 57 -1.73 -0.17 -4.92
CA THR A 57 -0.26 -0.23 -4.88
C THR A 57 0.33 -0.20 -6.30
N GLU A 58 -0.25 -0.94 -7.24
CA GLU A 58 0.17 -0.92 -8.65
C GLU A 58 0.06 0.49 -9.27
N ASN A 59 -1.05 1.20 -9.02
CA ASN A 59 -1.24 2.57 -9.48
C ASN A 59 -0.13 3.50 -8.98
N LEU A 60 0.22 3.44 -7.69
CA LEU A 60 1.31 4.22 -7.11
C LEU A 60 2.65 3.92 -7.78
N LEU A 61 3.03 2.64 -7.86
CA LEU A 61 4.30 2.23 -8.45
C LEU A 61 4.38 2.59 -9.92
N ARG A 62 3.26 2.47 -10.65
CA ARG A 62 3.16 2.84 -12.06
C ARG A 62 3.31 4.35 -12.25
N ALA A 63 2.70 5.16 -11.40
CA ALA A 63 2.78 6.62 -11.47
C ALA A 63 4.18 7.15 -11.10
N VAL A 64 4.81 6.59 -10.06
CA VAL A 64 6.23 6.91 -9.73
C VAL A 64 7.12 6.61 -10.94
N ARG A 65 6.93 5.45 -11.59
CA ARG A 65 7.69 5.06 -12.77
C ARG A 65 7.38 5.95 -13.98
N SER A 66 6.12 6.30 -14.25
CA SER A 66 5.74 7.13 -15.41
C SER A 66 6.33 8.54 -15.34
N LEU A 67 6.40 9.09 -14.13
CA LEU A 67 6.96 10.42 -13.84
C LEU A 67 8.48 10.42 -13.69
N ASN A 68 9.15 9.26 -13.76
CA ASN A 68 10.59 9.09 -13.53
C ASN A 68 11.06 9.69 -12.20
N LEU A 69 10.24 9.56 -11.15
CA LEU A 69 10.61 10.03 -9.82
C LEU A 69 11.63 9.09 -9.19
N ASN A 70 12.67 9.64 -8.57
CA ASN A 70 13.67 8.89 -7.80
C ASN A 70 13.24 8.68 -6.33
N SER A 71 11.94 8.61 -6.09
CA SER A 71 11.36 8.50 -4.74
C SER A 71 11.71 7.17 -4.08
N LYS A 72 12.04 7.20 -2.79
CA LYS A 72 12.04 5.99 -1.96
C LYS A 72 10.62 5.68 -1.51
N ILE A 73 10.23 4.42 -1.57
CA ILE A 73 8.88 4.00 -1.20
C ILE A 73 8.94 3.09 0.02
N PHE A 74 8.25 3.48 1.07
CA PHE A 74 7.91 2.61 2.19
C PHE A 74 6.54 1.98 1.93
N PHE A 75 6.50 0.65 1.91
CA PHE A 75 5.27 -0.14 1.81
C PHE A 75 4.92 -0.72 3.18
N ALA A 76 3.73 -0.38 3.69
CA ALA A 76 3.22 -0.93 4.94
C ALA A 76 2.72 -2.37 4.76
N SER A 77 3.61 -3.35 4.93
CA SER A 77 3.24 -4.77 5.03
C SER A 77 2.58 -5.10 6.39
N SER A 78 2.19 -6.35 6.59
CA SER A 78 1.54 -6.83 7.82
C SER A 78 2.09 -8.18 8.29
N VAL A 79 2.03 -8.44 9.59
CA VAL A 79 2.32 -9.77 10.17
C VAL A 79 1.32 -10.84 9.70
N GLU A 80 0.16 -10.43 9.18
CA GLU A 80 -0.88 -11.31 8.64
C GLU A 80 -0.36 -12.17 7.46
N ILE A 81 0.70 -11.74 6.76
CA ILE A 81 1.34 -12.52 5.70
C ILE A 81 1.91 -13.86 6.19
N PHE A 82 2.24 -13.95 7.49
CA PHE A 82 2.76 -15.17 8.10
C PHE A 82 1.64 -16.15 8.50
N GLY A 83 0.41 -15.69 8.69
CA GLY A 83 -0.77 -16.48 9.07
C GLY A 83 -0.49 -17.53 10.16
N SER A 84 -0.33 -18.80 9.78
CA SER A 84 0.06 -19.89 10.68
C SER A 84 1.51 -20.33 10.45
N PRO A 85 2.51 -19.63 11.04
CA PRO A 85 3.92 -19.93 10.85
C PRO A 85 4.37 -21.17 11.63
N GLU A 86 5.33 -21.93 11.09
CA GLU A 86 5.87 -23.12 11.75
C GLU A 86 6.76 -22.81 12.96
N LYS A 87 7.38 -21.62 13.00
CA LYS A 87 8.35 -21.20 14.02
C LYS A 87 8.01 -19.80 14.56
N THR A 88 8.37 -19.58 15.83
CA THR A 88 8.21 -18.31 16.55
C THR A 88 9.51 -18.01 17.32
N PRO A 89 10.00 -16.77 17.34
CA PRO A 89 9.48 -15.59 16.63
C PRO A 89 9.67 -15.67 15.12
N GLN A 90 8.83 -14.95 14.37
CA GLN A 90 8.98 -14.78 12.92
C GLN A 90 10.07 -13.73 12.62
N ASN A 91 10.64 -13.81 11.43
CA ASN A 91 11.60 -12.86 10.86
C ASN A 91 11.40 -12.77 9.34
N GLU A 92 12.23 -11.98 8.66
CA GLU A 92 12.16 -11.73 7.21
C GLU A 92 12.40 -12.98 6.35
N GLN A 93 12.94 -14.05 6.94
CA GLN A 93 13.14 -15.34 6.28
C GLN A 93 12.00 -16.34 6.57
N THR A 94 11.03 -15.97 7.39
CA THR A 94 9.88 -16.83 7.70
C THR A 94 8.98 -16.94 6.46
N PRO A 95 8.64 -18.14 5.99
CA PRO A 95 7.76 -18.30 4.84
C PRO A 95 6.38 -17.67 5.05
N PHE A 96 5.82 -17.11 3.99
CA PHE A 96 4.45 -16.60 4.02
C PHE A 96 3.45 -17.76 3.99
N ASN A 97 2.38 -17.63 4.76
CA ASN A 97 1.28 -18.58 4.82
C ASN A 97 -0.04 -17.81 5.12
N PRO A 98 -0.47 -16.91 4.22
CA PRO A 98 -1.60 -16.02 4.47
C PRO A 98 -2.91 -16.80 4.63
N LEU A 99 -3.73 -16.40 5.60
CA LEU A 99 -5.00 -17.06 5.93
C LEU A 99 -6.23 -16.18 5.69
N SER A 100 -6.04 -14.95 5.20
CA SER A 100 -7.11 -14.00 4.93
C SER A 100 -6.91 -13.32 3.57
N PRO A 101 -7.98 -12.89 2.88
CA PRO A 101 -7.86 -12.11 1.65
C PRO A 101 -7.10 -10.78 1.83
N PHE A 102 -7.04 -10.24 3.05
CA PHE A 102 -6.21 -9.08 3.38
C PHE A 102 -4.70 -9.35 3.23
N ALA A 103 -4.28 -10.58 3.50
CA ALA A 103 -2.87 -10.98 3.53
C ALA A 103 -2.34 -11.52 2.19
N VAL A 104 -3.22 -11.66 1.19
CA VAL A 104 -2.92 -12.12 -0.19
C VAL A 104 -2.64 -10.91 -1.07
#